data_AF-A0A2V4BIH1-F1
#
_entry.id   AF-A0A2V4BIH1-F1
#
_cell.length_a   1.000
_cell.length_b   1.000
_cell.length_c   1.000
_cell.angle_alpha   90.00
_cell.angle_beta   90.00
_cell.angle_gamma   90.00
#
_symmetry.space_group_name_H-M   'P 1'
#
loop_
_entity.id
_entity.type
_entity.pdbx_description
1 polymer ?
#
loop_
_entity_poly.entity_id
_entity_poly.type
_entity_poly.pdbx_seq_one_letter_code
_entity_poly.pdbx_strand_id
1 'polypeptide(L)'
;MKETEFKNKNFYWIIILIVGGLLLKTIFTTFYYNQSVGILPMIVQFLLLAFIFTKHKYARIGIIIWTTLFLLLFSVIQLAQGLVKNFNYGIDINWLEYYLLISVNLIVGTVVLFYTIKTTKVIIVNTKQQSEFSELPKQEIENSEN
;
A
#
# COMPACT_ATOMS: atom_id res chain seq x y z
N MET A 1 -21.12 5.15 4.14
CA MET A 1 -20.02 4.80 3.18
C MET A 1 -19.04 3.87 3.90
N LYS A 2 -18.36 2.91 3.27
CA LYS A 2 -17.34 2.11 3.98
C LYS A 2 -15.99 2.82 3.81
N GLU A 3 -15.35 3.21 4.90
CA GLU A 3 -14.09 3.95 4.89
C GLU A 3 -12.99 3.17 5.60
N THR A 4 -11.74 3.45 5.23
CA THR A 4 -10.59 2.86 5.88
C THR A 4 -10.00 3.88 6.86
N GLU A 5 -10.10 3.60 8.16
CA GLU A 5 -9.37 4.38 9.15
C GLU A 5 -8.00 3.77 9.39
N PHE A 6 -6.98 4.56 9.10
CA PHE A 6 -5.62 4.27 9.55
C PHE A 6 -5.50 4.70 11.01
N LYS A 7 -5.40 3.71 11.90
CA LYS A 7 -5.38 3.95 13.35
C LYS A 7 -4.18 4.79 13.81
N ASN A 8 -3.13 4.90 12.99
CA ASN A 8 -1.91 5.63 13.30
C ASN A 8 -1.52 6.57 12.14
N LYS A 9 -1.50 7.88 12.42
CA LYS A 9 -1.14 8.94 11.44
C LYS A 9 0.29 8.80 10.94
N ASN A 10 1.20 8.27 11.76
CA ASN A 10 2.59 8.05 11.36
C ASN A 10 2.69 6.93 10.31
N PHE A 11 1.92 5.86 10.47
CA PHE A 11 1.89 4.76 9.50
C PHE A 11 1.37 5.21 8.13
N TYR A 12 0.36 6.08 8.12
CA TYR A 12 -0.16 6.69 6.90
C TYR A 12 0.92 7.46 6.11
N TRP A 13 1.73 8.26 6.80
CA TRP A 13 2.84 8.98 6.15
C TRP A 13 3.96 8.05 5.71
N ILE A 14 4.31 7.06 6.53
CA ILE A 14 5.35 6.07 6.19
C ILE A 14 4.97 5.30 4.93
N ILE A 15 3.71 4.85 4.81
CA ILE A 15 3.31 4.07 3.64
C ILE A 15 3.27 4.91 2.37
N ILE A 16 2.86 6.18 2.48
CA ILE A 16 2.93 7.13 1.36
C ILE A 16 4.38 7.35 0.95
N LEU A 17 5.31 7.49 1.90
CA LEU A 17 6.71 7.70 1.63
C LEU A 17 7.36 6.48 0.98
N ILE A 18 7.02 5.27 1.46
CA ILE A 18 7.48 4.01 0.87
C ILE A 18 6.91 3.84 -0.55
N VAL A 19 5.59 3.90 -0.71
CA VAL A 19 4.93 3.70 -2.01
C VAL A 19 5.35 4.79 -2.99
N GLY A 20 5.44 6.04 -2.55
CA GLY A 20 5.91 7.17 -3.35
C GLY A 20 7.37 7.03 -3.75
N GLY A 21 8.27 6.71 -2.82
CA GLY A 21 9.70 6.49 -3.12
C GLY A 21 9.92 5.34 -4.11
N LEU A 22 9.21 4.23 -3.94
CA LEU A 22 9.21 3.13 -4.91
C LEU A 22 8.67 3.58 -6.27
N LEU A 23 7.64 4.43 -6.31
CA LEU A 23 7.07 4.92 -7.56
C LEU A 23 8.07 5.82 -8.29
N LEU A 24 8.78 6.72 -7.58
CA LEU A 24 9.86 7.51 -8.16
C LEU A 24 10.97 6.62 -8.74
N LYS A 25 11.35 5.57 -8.02
CA LYS A 25 12.34 4.60 -8.51
C LYS A 25 11.85 3.92 -9.80
N THR A 26 10.58 3.49 -9.84
CA THR A 26 9.98 2.85 -11.02
C THR A 26 9.92 3.82 -12.20
N ILE A 27 9.54 5.09 -11.98
CA ILE A 27 9.58 6.15 -13.01
C ILE A 27 11.00 6.29 -13.55
N PHE A 28 11.97 6.53 -12.67
CA PHE A 28 13.35 6.75 -13.07
C PHE A 28 13.89 5.57 -13.88
N THR A 29 13.60 4.35 -13.44
CA THR A 29 14.05 3.13 -14.14
C THR A 29 13.36 2.98 -15.51
N THR A 30 12.05 3.24 -15.59
CA THR A 30 11.27 3.10 -16.83
C THR A 30 11.71 4.11 -17.89
N PHE A 31 11.92 5.38 -17.49
CA PHE A 31 12.35 6.44 -18.40
C PHE A 31 13.82 6.33 -18.79
N TYR A 32 14.71 6.00 -17.84
CA TYR A 32 16.15 5.96 -18.10
C TYR A 32 16.60 4.69 -18.83
N TYR A 33 16.02 3.54 -18.48
CA TYR A 33 16.38 2.25 -19.10
C TYR A 33 15.41 1.83 -20.21
N ASN A 34 14.41 2.66 -20.55
CA ASN A 34 13.41 2.41 -21.59
C ASN A 34 12.70 1.04 -21.45
N GLN A 35 12.57 0.56 -20.21
CA GLN A 35 11.97 -0.74 -19.92
C GLN A 35 10.45 -0.60 -19.80
N SER A 36 9.73 -0.89 -20.88
CA SER A 36 8.26 -0.85 -20.93
C SER A 36 7.58 -1.75 -19.89
N VAL A 37 8.28 -2.77 -19.39
CA VAL A 37 7.79 -3.69 -18.34
C VAL A 37 7.51 -2.95 -17.03
N GLY A 38 8.14 -1.79 -16.78
CA GLY A 38 7.92 -0.95 -15.59
C GLY A 38 6.62 -0.13 -15.60
N ILE A 39 5.95 -0.01 -16.74
CA ILE A 39 4.75 0.83 -16.90
C ILE A 39 3.56 0.22 -16.14
N LEU A 40 3.38 -1.10 -16.22
CA LEU A 40 2.29 -1.80 -15.53
C LEU A 40 2.35 -1.63 -14.00
N PRO A 41 3.47 -1.94 -13.30
CA PRO A 41 3.57 -1.68 -11.87
C PRO A 41 3.38 -0.21 -11.53
N MET A 42 3.87 0.71 -12.36
CA MET A 42 3.72 2.16 -12.15
C MET A 42 2.25 2.59 -12.12
N ILE A 43 1.42 2.15 -13.09
CA ILE A 43 0.00 2.50 -13.14
C ILE A 43 -0.73 1.96 -11.91
N VAL A 44 -0.51 0.69 -11.56
CA VAL A 44 -1.15 0.07 -10.39
C VAL A 44 -0.75 0.80 -9.10
N GLN A 45 0.51 1.20 -8.99
CA GLN A 45 1.04 1.91 -7.84
C GLN A 45 0.50 3.34 -7.73
N PHE A 46 0.25 4.00 -8.85
CA PHE A 46 -0.43 5.31 -8.88
C PHE A 46 -1.88 5.19 -8.37
N LEU A 47 -2.61 4.16 -8.84
CA LEU A 47 -3.97 3.85 -8.39
C LEU A 47 -4.01 3.56 -6.89
N LEU A 48 -3.01 2.82 -6.39
CA LEU A 48 -2.85 2.51 -4.98
C LEU A 48 -2.72 3.78 -4.13
N LEU A 49 -1.87 4.70 -4.58
CA LEU A 49 -1.61 5.95 -3.88
C LEU A 49 -2.88 6.81 -3.84
N ALA A 50 -3.63 6.88 -4.94
CA ALA A 50 -4.93 7.54 -4.99
C ALA A 50 -5.93 6.93 -3.99
N PHE A 51 -5.99 5.61 -3.85
CA PHE A 51 -6.83 4.94 -2.85
C PHE A 51 -6.41 5.21 -1.42
N ILE A 52 -5.10 5.33 -1.16
CA ILE A 52 -4.58 5.72 0.15
C ILE A 52 -5.02 7.15 0.50
N PHE A 53 -4.85 8.09 -0.42
CA PHE A 53 -5.25 9.49 -0.22
C PHE A 53 -6.76 9.65 0.01
N THR A 54 -7.57 8.92 -0.75
CA THR A 54 -9.03 8.96 -0.63
C THR A 54 -9.58 8.12 0.54
N LYS A 55 -8.70 7.48 1.34
CA LYS A 55 -9.05 6.59 2.46
C LYS A 55 -10.11 5.55 2.08
N HIS A 56 -10.12 5.14 0.82
CA HIS A 56 -11.17 4.28 0.29
C HIS A 56 -11.09 2.89 0.94
N LYS A 57 -12.23 2.17 1.07
CA LYS A 57 -12.28 0.80 1.62
C LYS A 57 -11.32 -0.19 0.95
N TYR A 58 -10.95 0.08 -0.30
CA TYR A 58 -10.02 -0.75 -1.10
C TYR A 58 -8.55 -0.40 -0.88
N ALA A 59 -8.21 0.65 -0.13
CA ALA A 59 -6.81 1.01 0.14
C ALA A 59 -6.08 -0.15 0.84
N ARG A 60 -6.71 -0.76 1.86
CA ARG A 60 -6.15 -1.92 2.58
C ARG A 60 -5.88 -3.10 1.64
N ILE A 61 -6.90 -3.50 0.87
CA ILE A 61 -6.79 -4.66 -0.02
C ILE A 61 -5.77 -4.38 -1.13
N GLY A 62 -5.76 -3.15 -1.66
CA GLY A 62 -4.83 -2.71 -2.67
C GLY A 62 -3.39 -2.83 -2.18
N ILE A 63 -3.07 -2.29 -1.00
CA ILE A 63 -1.72 -2.36 -0.43
C ILE A 63 -1.30 -3.81 -0.25
N ILE A 64 -2.19 -4.66 0.26
CA ILE A 64 -1.90 -6.10 0.46
C ILE A 64 -1.58 -6.77 -0.88
N ILE A 65 -2.45 -6.59 -1.89
CA ILE A 65 -2.28 -7.19 -3.21
C ILE A 65 -0.99 -6.69 -3.86
N TRP A 66 -0.77 -5.37 -3.88
CA TRP A 66 0.40 -4.76 -4.50
C TRP A 66 1.70 -5.23 -3.82
N THR A 67 1.75 -5.22 -2.49
CA THR A 67 2.91 -5.68 -1.73
C THR A 67 3.19 -7.17 -1.97
N THR A 68 2.14 -7.98 -2.01
CA THR A 68 2.28 -9.43 -2.22
C THR A 68 2.78 -9.72 -3.63
N LEU A 69 2.20 -9.07 -4.65
CA LEU A 69 2.51 -9.35 -6.04
C LEU A 69 3.85 -8.75 -6.48
N PHE A 70 4.11 -7.48 -6.14
CA PHE A 70 5.27 -6.76 -6.66
C PHE A 70 6.50 -6.79 -5.74
N LEU A 71 6.33 -6.87 -4.41
CA LEU A 71 7.47 -6.98 -3.50
C LEU A 71 7.79 -8.42 -3.15
N LEU A 72 6.81 -9.24 -2.79
CA LEU A 72 7.09 -10.62 -2.36
C LEU A 72 7.25 -11.57 -3.54
N LEU A 73 6.21 -11.73 -4.37
CA LEU A 73 6.21 -12.71 -5.45
C LEU A 73 7.30 -12.42 -6.48
N PHE A 74 7.46 -11.16 -6.88
CA PHE A 74 8.53 -10.76 -7.80
C PHE A 74 9.93 -10.99 -7.21
N SER A 75 10.12 -10.80 -5.90
CA SER A 75 11.40 -11.10 -5.24
C SER A 75 11.69 -12.59 -5.20
N VAL A 76 10.68 -13.44 -4.94
CA VAL A 76 10.82 -14.90 -5.00
C VAL A 76 11.19 -15.35 -6.42
N ILE A 77 10.54 -14.78 -7.43
CA ILE A 77 10.88 -15.07 -8.84
C ILE A 77 12.32 -14.64 -9.14
N GLN A 78 12.75 -13.47 -8.68
CA GLN A 78 14.14 -13.02 -8.84
C GLN A 78 15.15 -13.94 -8.13
N LEU A 79 14.84 -14.40 -6.92
CA LEU A 79 15.67 -15.41 -6.23
C LEU A 79 15.79 -16.69 -7.06
N ALA A 80 14.67 -17.19 -7.58
CA ALA A 80 14.67 -18.38 -8.44
C ALA A 80 15.50 -18.17 -9.70
N GLN A 81 15.37 -17.01 -10.36
CA GLN A 81 16.19 -16.66 -11.53
C GLN A 81 17.68 -16.60 -11.19
N GLY A 82 18.05 -15.98 -10.06
CA GLY A 82 19.43 -15.93 -9.57
C GLY A 82 19.99 -17.34 -9.32
N LEU A 83 19.23 -18.21 -8.65
CA LEU A 83 19.63 -19.59 -8.38
C LEU A 83 19.85 -20.39 -9.68
N VAL A 84 18.94 -20.28 -10.64
CA VAL A 84 19.09 -20.95 -11.95
C VAL A 84 20.32 -20.45 -12.69
N LYS A 85 20.58 -19.14 -12.68
CA LYS A 85 21.78 -18.58 -13.31
C LYS A 85 23.07 -19.02 -12.62
N ASN A 86 23.10 -19.04 -11.30
CA ASN A 86 24.28 -19.51 -10.54
C ASN A 86 24.57 -20.99 -10.78
N PHE A 87 23.55 -21.81 -10.98
CA PHE A 87 23.74 -23.21 -11.32
C PHE A 87 24.39 -23.39 -12.71
N ASN A 88 24.04 -22.54 -13.67
CA ASN A 88 24.55 -22.62 -15.04
C ASN A 88 25.92 -21.96 -15.24
N TYR A 89 26.21 -20.87 -14.52
CA TYR A 89 27.40 -20.03 -14.75
C TYR A 89 28.42 -20.04 -13.59
N GLY A 90 28.11 -20.73 -12.48
CA GLY A 90 28.93 -20.72 -11.27
C GLY A 90 28.60 -19.54 -10.34
N ILE A 91 29.12 -19.61 -9.10
CA ILE A 91 28.91 -18.58 -8.07
C ILE A 91 30.00 -17.51 -8.22
N ASP A 92 29.59 -16.26 -8.48
CA ASP A 92 30.46 -15.08 -8.52
C ASP A 92 30.06 -14.08 -7.43
N ILE A 93 31.03 -13.33 -6.90
CA ILE A 93 30.85 -12.33 -5.84
C ILE A 93 29.96 -11.15 -6.32
N ASN A 94 29.92 -10.91 -7.63
CA ASN A 94 29.04 -9.91 -8.24
C ASN A 94 27.55 -10.23 -8.03
N TRP A 95 27.20 -11.49 -7.75
CA TRP A 95 25.82 -11.87 -7.40
C TRP A 95 25.41 -11.49 -5.98
N LEU A 96 26.38 -11.18 -5.11
CA LEU A 96 26.08 -10.80 -3.72
C LEU A 96 25.23 -9.53 -3.66
N GLU A 97 25.54 -8.52 -4.48
CA GLU A 97 24.75 -7.29 -4.59
C GLU A 97 23.31 -7.60 -5.02
N TYR A 98 23.15 -8.48 -6.02
CA TYR A 98 21.84 -8.91 -6.51
C TYR A 98 20.99 -9.56 -5.41
N TYR A 99 21.55 -10.49 -4.65
CA TYR A 99 20.84 -11.17 -3.55
C TYR A 99 20.54 -10.24 -2.37
N LEU A 100 21.44 -9.31 -2.05
CA LEU A 100 21.19 -8.31 -1.00
C LEU A 100 20.01 -7.42 -1.36
N LEU A 101 19.95 -6.95 -2.61
CA LEU A 101 18.86 -6.09 -3.09
C LEU A 101 17.51 -6.82 -3.03
N ILE A 102 17.48 -8.11 -3.41
CA ILE A 102 16.28 -8.94 -3.30
C ILE A 102 15.88 -9.16 -1.84
N SER A 103 16.84 -9.42 -0.96
CA SER A 103 16.60 -9.63 0.47
C SER A 103 16.00 -8.38 1.13
N VAL A 104 16.51 -7.19 0.78
CA VAL A 104 15.94 -5.92 1.24
C VAL A 104 14.49 -5.76 0.76
N ASN A 105 14.20 -6.06 -0.51
CA ASN A 105 12.83 -5.99 -1.03
C ASN A 105 11.87 -6.95 -0.32
N LEU A 106 12.32 -8.16 0.01
CA LEU A 106 11.54 -9.11 0.80
C LEU A 106 11.25 -8.57 2.20
N ILE A 107 12.28 -8.08 2.91
CA ILE A 107 12.11 -7.51 4.26
C ILE A 107 11.13 -6.34 4.23
N VAL A 108 11.32 -5.39 3.31
CA VAL A 108 10.43 -4.23 3.16
C VAL A 108 9.00 -4.69 2.83
N GLY A 109 8.84 -5.64 1.90
CA GLY A 109 7.54 -6.21 1.56
C GLY A 109 6.84 -6.86 2.75
N THR A 110 7.54 -7.69 3.52
CA THR A 110 7.01 -8.34 4.72
C THR A 110 6.61 -7.32 5.78
N VAL A 111 7.45 -6.32 6.04
CA VAL A 111 7.17 -5.24 6.99
C VAL A 111 5.90 -4.48 6.58
N VAL A 112 5.82 -4.02 5.33
CA VAL A 112 4.65 -3.31 4.81
C VAL A 112 3.38 -4.15 4.92
N LEU A 113 3.44 -5.43 4.57
CA LEU A 113 2.31 -6.36 4.67
C LEU A 113 1.85 -6.50 6.13
N PHE A 114 2.77 -6.79 7.04
CA PHE A 114 2.48 -7.02 8.45
C PHE A 114 1.85 -5.78 9.10
N TYR A 115 2.42 -4.60 8.87
CA TYR A 115 1.87 -3.35 9.40
C TYR A 115 0.53 -2.99 8.76
N THR A 116 0.33 -3.25 7.47
CA THR A 116 -0.96 -3.05 6.79
C THR A 116 -2.04 -3.95 7.39
N ILE A 117 -1.73 -5.22 7.66
CA ILE A 117 -2.69 -6.14 8.29
C ILE A 117 -3.03 -5.69 9.72
N LYS A 118 -2.01 -5.28 10.50
CA LYS A 118 -2.13 -4.93 11.92
C LYS A 118 -2.77 -3.56 12.18
N THR A 119 -2.52 -2.57 11.32
CA THR A 119 -2.84 -1.15 11.60
C THR A 119 -4.08 -0.64 10.87
N THR A 120 -4.56 -1.40 9.88
CA THR A 120 -5.67 -0.97 9.01
C THR A 120 -6.95 -1.69 9.41
N LYS A 121 -7.88 -0.97 10.05
CA LYS A 121 -9.24 -1.47 10.31
C LYS A 121 -10.19 -0.85 9.28
N VAL A 122 -10.92 -1.68 8.56
CA VAL A 122 -12.01 -1.22 7.69
C VAL A 122 -13.21 -0.98 8.58
N ILE A 123 -13.68 0.26 8.67
CA ILE A 123 -14.84 0.62 9.49
C ILE A 123 -16.01 0.88 8.55
N ILE A 124 -17.15 0.30 8.89
CA ILE A 124 -18.40 0.59 8.17
C ILE A 124 -18.90 1.91 8.76
N VAL A 125 -18.75 3.04 8.05
CA VAL A 125 -19.44 4.28 8.45
C VAL A 125 -20.92 4.07 8.16
N ASN A 126 -21.64 3.66 9.19
CA ASN A 126 -23.08 3.47 9.14
C ASN A 126 -23.69 4.87 9.17
N THR A 127 -24.15 5.35 8.01
CA THR A 127 -24.71 6.69 7.78
C THR A 127 -25.95 7.02 8.66
N LYS A 128 -26.43 6.08 9.49
CA LYS A 128 -27.62 6.27 10.33
C LYS A 128 -27.44 7.11 11.58
N GLN A 129 -26.22 7.31 12.10
CA GLN A 129 -26.05 8.10 13.35
C GLN A 129 -26.03 9.63 13.15
N GLN A 130 -25.93 10.12 11.92
CA GLN A 130 -25.88 11.56 11.66
C GLN A 130 -27.25 12.18 11.35
N SER A 131 -28.27 11.37 10.99
CA SER A 131 -29.65 11.86 10.82
C SER A 131 -30.43 11.90 12.13
N GLU A 132 -30.07 11.07 13.13
CA GLU A 132 -30.77 10.99 14.41
C GLU A 132 -30.40 12.13 15.37
N PHE A 133 -29.19 12.70 15.24
CA PHE A 133 -28.76 13.88 16.03
C PHE A 133 -29.28 15.22 15.46
N SER A 134 -29.70 15.26 14.19
CA SER A 134 -30.33 16.43 13.56
C SER A 134 -31.84 16.52 13.78
N GLU A 135 -32.47 15.48 14.32
CA GLU A 135 -33.90 15.42 14.64
C GLU A 135 -34.20 15.55 16.15
N LEU A 136 -33.28 16.10 16.95
CA LEU A 136 -33.64 16.57 18.29
C LEU A 136 -34.70 17.69 18.13
N PRO A 137 -35.92 17.50 18.65
CA PRO A 137 -37.03 18.38 18.37
C PRO A 137 -36.79 19.75 19.00
N LYS A 138 -36.84 20.80 18.18
CA LYS A 138 -36.97 22.20 18.62
C LYS A 138 -38.28 22.48 19.40
N GLN A 139 -39.07 21.46 19.74
CA GLN A 139 -40.42 21.63 20.29
C GLN A 139 -40.49 21.79 21.81
N GLU A 140 -39.37 21.70 22.54
CA GLU A 140 -39.40 21.79 24.01
C GLU A 140 -39.10 23.19 24.58
N ILE A 141 -38.76 24.18 23.74
CA ILE A 141 -38.39 25.53 24.23
C ILE A 141 -39.58 26.52 24.18
N GLU A 142 -40.62 26.28 23.38
CA GLU A 142 -41.71 27.27 23.17
C GLU A 142 -42.90 27.14 24.15
N ASN A 143 -42.97 26.08 24.97
CA ASN A 143 -44.08 25.85 25.91
C ASN A 143 -43.78 26.24 27.37
N SER A 144 -42.70 27.00 27.64
CA SER A 144 -42.36 27.48 28.99
C SER A 144 -42.55 28.99 29.21
N GLU A 145 -43.05 29.72 28.21
CA GLU A 145 -43.27 31.18 28.27
C GLU A 145 -44.76 31.61 28.29
N ASN A 146 -45.68 30.74 28.69
CA ASN A 146 -47.08 31.13 29.00
C ASN A 146 -47.42 30.94 30.47
#